data_AF-A0A9E1LYF9-F1
#
_entry.id   AF-A0A9E1LYF9-F1
#
_cell.length_a   1.000
_cell.length_b   1.000
_cell.length_c   1.000
_cell.angle_alpha   90.00
_cell.angle_beta   90.00
_cell.angle_gamma   90.00
#
_symmetry.space_group_name_H-M   'P 1'
#
loop_
_entity.id
_entity.type
_entity.pdbx_description
1 polymer ?
#
loop_
_entity_poly.entity_id
_entity_poly.type
_entity_poly.pdbx_seq_one_letter_code
_entity_poly.pdbx_strand_id
1 'polypeptide(L)'
;MKETRIPTRADMPPYLLVWSSDECMPVLLGLGIGIMLNQVFICTTVGLVVAHFYRKFRDLHPDGYLFHLLYWYGFGFTRSKSMINPWIKRLIP
;
A
#
# COMPACT_ATOMS: atom_id res chain seq x y z
N MET A 1 30.71 1.96 24.82
CA MET A 1 29.40 1.98 24.14
C MET A 1 29.24 0.69 23.39
N LYS A 2 28.09 0.01 23.49
CA LYS A 2 27.80 -1.20 22.72
C LYS A 2 27.40 -0.75 21.31
N GLU A 3 27.98 -1.32 20.26
CA GLU A 3 27.56 -1.02 18.90
C GLU A 3 26.09 -1.43 18.72
N THR A 4 25.22 -0.46 18.49
CA THR A 4 23.81 -0.67 18.16
C THR A 4 23.63 -0.52 16.67
N ARG A 5 23.25 -1.61 16.00
CA ARG A 5 22.93 -1.59 14.57
C ARG A 5 21.63 -0.80 14.36
N ILE A 6 21.73 0.35 13.71
CA ILE A 6 20.56 1.15 13.33
C ILE A 6 19.92 0.49 12.10
N PRO A 7 18.64 0.09 12.15
CA PRO A 7 17.97 -0.50 11.00
C PRO A 7 17.73 0.57 9.91
N THR A 8 18.27 0.33 8.72
CA THR A 8 18.14 1.27 7.58
C THR A 8 16.83 1.14 6.80
N ARG A 9 16.00 0.14 7.13
CA ARG A 9 14.77 -0.21 6.38
C ARG A 9 13.53 -0.33 7.27
N ALA A 10 13.49 0.39 8.39
CA ALA A 10 12.38 0.31 9.33
C ALA A 10 11.03 0.74 8.71
N ASP A 11 11.06 1.72 7.80
CA ASP A 11 9.87 2.32 7.20
C ASP A 11 9.53 1.75 5.81
N MET A 12 10.36 0.85 5.28
CA MET A 12 10.14 0.25 3.96
C MET A 12 9.15 -0.92 4.06
N PRO A 13 8.25 -1.11 3.08
CA PRO A 13 7.37 -2.27 3.05
C PRO A 13 8.18 -3.57 2.99
N PRO A 14 7.66 -4.67 3.56
CA PRO A 14 8.33 -5.96 3.49
C PRO A 14 8.37 -6.45 2.04
N TYR A 15 9.50 -7.01 1.65
CA TYR A 15 9.73 -7.59 0.34
C TYR A 15 9.49 -9.11 0.40
N LEU A 16 8.73 -9.63 -0.56
CA LEU A 16 8.56 -11.05 -0.83
C LEU A 16 9.47 -11.43 -2.00
N LEU A 17 10.61 -12.07 -1.71
CA LEU A 17 11.65 -12.39 -2.67
C LEU A 17 12.17 -11.13 -3.40
N VAL A 18 11.65 -10.84 -4.60
CA VAL A 18 12.04 -9.69 -5.44
C VAL A 18 10.95 -8.61 -5.46
N TRP A 19 9.73 -8.94 -5.04
CA TRP A 19 8.55 -8.09 -5.18
C TRP A 19 8.22 -7.44 -3.84
N SER A 20 7.74 -6.21 -3.87
CA SER A 20 7.23 -5.59 -2.65
C SER A 20 5.84 -6.15 -2.30
N SER A 21 5.53 -6.29 -1.01
CA SER A 21 4.29 -6.90 -0.52
C SER A 21 3.00 -6.27 -1.09
N ASP A 22 3.02 -4.97 -1.34
CA ASP A 22 1.97 -4.19 -2.00
C ASP A 22 1.80 -4.53 -3.49
N GLU A 23 2.86 -4.94 -4.19
CA GLU A 23 2.79 -5.42 -5.59
C GLU A 23 2.23 -6.84 -5.68
N CYS A 24 2.50 -7.67 -4.66
CA CYS A 24 1.96 -9.03 -4.60
C CYS A 24 0.44 -9.04 -4.33
N MET A 25 -0.07 -8.03 -3.63
CA MET A 25 -1.48 -7.95 -3.23
C MET A 25 -2.47 -8.06 -4.41
N PRO A 26 -2.36 -7.30 -5.52
CA PRO A 26 -3.28 -7.42 -6.66
C PRO A 26 -3.19 -8.79 -7.37
N VAL A 27 -2.01 -9.41 -7.40
CA VAL A 27 -1.85 -10.76 -7.99
C VAL A 27 -2.51 -11.81 -7.10
N LEU A 28 -2.31 -11.75 -5.79
CA LEU A 28 -2.92 -12.67 -4.83
C LEU A 28 -4.45 -12.53 -4.80
N LEU A 29 -4.97 -11.31 -4.84
CA LEU A 29 -6.41 -11.05 -4.96
C LEU A 29 -6.96 -11.56 -6.29
N GLY A 30 -6.28 -11.32 -7.41
CA GLY A 30 -6.66 -11.84 -8.72
C GLY A 30 -6.68 -13.36 -8.76
N LEU A 31 -5.71 -14.02 -8.12
CA LEU A 31 -5.66 -15.47 -8.00
C LEU A 31 -6.80 -15.99 -7.11
N GLY A 32 -7.04 -15.37 -5.95
CA GLY A 32 -8.13 -15.76 -5.04
C GLY A 32 -9.51 -15.64 -5.69
N ILE A 33 -9.78 -14.51 -6.34
CA ILE A 33 -11.03 -14.29 -7.11
C ILE A 33 -11.11 -15.25 -8.30
N GLY A 34 -9.98 -15.50 -8.98
CA GLY A 34 -9.89 -16.42 -10.11
C GLY A 34 -10.25 -17.86 -9.74
N ILE A 35 -9.88 -18.31 -8.54
CA ILE A 35 -10.28 -19.62 -8.01
C ILE A 35 -11.80 -19.65 -7.78
N MET A 36 -12.38 -18.60 -7.21
CA MET A 36 -13.83 -18.53 -6.96
C MET A 36 -14.65 -18.52 -8.26
N LEU A 37 -14.14 -17.88 -9.31
CA LEU A 37 -14.79 -17.78 -10.61
C LEU A 37 -14.42 -18.91 -11.58
N ASN A 38 -13.57 -19.86 -11.17
CA ASN A 38 -13.00 -20.93 -11.99
C ASN A 38 -12.32 -20.42 -13.28
N GLN A 39 -11.77 -19.21 -13.24
CA GLN A 39 -11.12 -18.51 -14.34
C GLN A 39 -9.75 -17.98 -13.89
N VAL A 40 -8.96 -18.86 -13.28
CA VAL A 40 -7.68 -18.52 -12.64
C VAL A 40 -6.72 -17.81 -13.60
N PHE A 41 -6.61 -18.30 -14.84
CA PHE A 41 -5.68 -17.75 -15.82
C PHE A 41 -6.01 -16.30 -16.19
N ILE A 42 -7.29 -16.02 -16.45
CA ILE A 42 -7.75 -14.67 -16.85
C ILE A 42 -7.59 -13.72 -15.66
N CYS A 43 -8.09 -14.08 -14.48
CA CYS A 43 -8.03 -13.20 -13.31
C CYS A 43 -6.60 -12.96 -12.81
N THR A 44 -5.71 -13.96 -12.89
CA THR A 44 -4.30 -13.79 -12.53
C THR A 44 -3.58 -12.88 -13.52
N THR A 45 -3.85 -13.01 -14.83
CA THR A 45 -3.27 -12.14 -15.87
C THR A 45 -3.72 -10.69 -15.66
N VAL A 46 -5.01 -10.47 -15.37
CA VAL A 46 -5.53 -9.15 -15.02
C VAL A 46 -4.86 -8.62 -13.75
N GLY A 47 -4.69 -9.45 -12.72
CA GLY A 47 -3.97 -9.09 -11.50
C GLY A 47 -2.52 -8.66 -11.75
N LEU A 48 -1.81 -9.32 -12.67
CA LEU A 48 -0.45 -8.94 -13.09
C LEU A 48 -0.42 -7.62 -13.85
N VAL A 49 -1.37 -7.39 -14.75
CA VAL A 49 -1.49 -6.10 -15.47
C VAL A 49 -1.73 -4.96 -14.48
N VAL A 50 -2.66 -5.16 -13.53
CA VAL A 50 -2.92 -4.19 -12.47
C VAL A 50 -1.69 -3.96 -11.61
N ALA A 51 -0.96 -5.00 -11.22
CA ALA A 51 0.28 -4.88 -10.46
C ALA A 51 1.34 -4.04 -11.20
N HIS A 52 1.45 -4.22 -12.52
CA HIS A 52 2.39 -3.44 -13.34
C HIS A 52 2.03 -1.95 -13.37
N PHE A 53 0.75 -1.61 -13.58
CA PHE A 53 0.29 -0.23 -13.54
C PHE A 53 0.41 0.38 -12.15
N TYR A 54 0.11 -0.39 -11.11
CA TYR A 54 0.25 0.04 -9.72
C TYR A 54 1.71 0.37 -9.39
N ARG A 55 2.65 -0.50 -9.78
CA ARG A 55 4.09 -0.25 -9.63
C ARG A 55 4.50 1.05 -10.31
N LYS A 56 4.11 1.24 -11.58
CA LYS A 56 4.39 2.49 -12.30
C LYS A 56 3.83 3.71 -11.58
N PHE A 57 2.60 3.64 -11.09
CA PHE A 57 1.97 4.72 -10.34
C PHE A 57 2.72 5.03 -9.03
N ARG A 58 3.13 4.00 -8.29
CA ARG A 58 3.90 4.16 -7.05
C ARG A 58 5.27 4.77 -7.32
N ASP A 59 5.99 4.32 -8.34
CA ASP A 59 7.34 4.82 -8.65
C ASP A 59 7.34 6.30 -9.10
N LEU A 60 6.18 6.81 -9.56
CA LEU A 60 5.96 8.22 -9.92
C LEU A 60 5.66 9.11 -8.71
N HIS A 61 5.29 8.54 -7.57
CA HIS A 61 4.81 9.27 -6.40
C HIS A 61 5.68 8.99 -5.16
N PRO A 62 5.72 9.92 -4.19
CA PRO A 62 6.42 9.67 -2.93
C PRO A 62 5.76 8.54 -2.12
N ASP A 63 6.57 7.89 -1.28
CA ASP A 63 6.11 6.83 -0.39
C ASP A 63 4.89 7.28 0.43
N GLY A 64 3.86 6.43 0.49
CA GLY A 64 2.63 6.70 1.24
C GLY A 64 1.65 7.67 0.58
N TYR A 65 1.87 8.10 -0.67
CA TYR A 65 0.95 8.99 -1.40
C TYR A 65 -0.51 8.53 -1.40
N LEU A 66 -0.75 7.22 -1.61
CA LEU A 66 -2.09 6.63 -1.55
C LEU A 66 -2.74 6.77 -0.17
N PHE A 67 -2.00 6.57 0.91
CA PHE A 67 -2.51 6.76 2.27
C PHE A 67 -2.81 8.24 2.54
N HIS A 68 -2.00 9.15 1.98
CA HIS A 68 -2.25 10.59 2.09
C HIS A 68 -3.52 11.01 1.33
N LEU A 69 -3.70 10.50 0.11
CA LEU A 69 -4.92 10.73 -0.67
C LEU A 69 -6.15 10.16 0.05
N LEU A 70 -6.04 8.93 0.56
CA LEU A 70 -7.11 8.27 1.31
C LEU A 70 -7.47 9.04 2.58
N TYR A 71 -6.48 9.61 3.27
CA TYR A 71 -6.68 10.51 4.40
C TYR A 71 -7.50 11.75 4.01
N TRP A 72 -7.16 12.43 2.92
CA TRP A 72 -7.92 13.59 2.42
C TRP A 72 -9.35 13.24 1.99
N TYR A 73 -9.58 12.03 1.49
CA TYR A 73 -10.91 11.51 1.18
C TYR A 73 -11.72 11.09 2.43
N GLY A 74 -11.15 11.19 3.63
CA GLY A 74 -11.83 10.92 4.89
C GLY A 74 -11.73 9.48 5.40
N PHE A 75 -10.97 8.61 4.71
CA PHE A 75 -10.71 7.23 5.10
C PHE A 75 -9.43 7.11 5.96
N GLY A 76 -9.22 8.07 6.86
CA GLY A 76 -8.09 8.05 7.78
C GLY A 76 -8.26 6.99 8.86
N PHE A 77 -7.41 5.96 8.87
CA PHE A 77 -7.32 5.03 10.00
C PHE A 77 -6.58 5.71 11.17
N THR A 78 -7.31 6.48 11.96
CA THR A 78 -6.77 7.28 13.06
C THR A 78 -6.47 6.41 14.28
N ARG A 79 -5.22 5.93 14.40
CA ARG A 79 -4.72 5.37 15.66
C ARG A 79 -3.73 6.28 16.41
N SER A 80 -3.21 7.32 15.75
CA SER A 80 -2.29 8.28 16.38
C SER A 80 -3.02 9.51 16.92
N LYS A 81 -2.65 9.95 18.14
CA LYS A 81 -3.16 11.19 18.76
C LYS A 81 -2.76 12.45 17.99
N SER A 82 -1.67 12.40 17.22
CA SER A 82 -1.19 13.53 16.40
C SER A 82 -1.87 13.65 15.04
N MET A 83 -2.60 12.61 14.62
CA MET A 83 -3.28 12.58 13.32
C MET A 83 -4.67 13.19 13.47
N ILE A 84 -4.78 14.45 13.04
CA ILE A 84 -6.01 15.24 13.10
C ILE A 84 -7.08 14.56 12.23
N ASN A 85 -8.33 14.64 12.63
CA ASN A 85 -9.41 14.14 11.79
C ASN A 85 -9.49 14.98 10.50
N PRO A 86 -9.43 14.36 9.30
CA PRO A 86 -9.45 15.08 8.02
C PRO A 86 -10.69 15.96 7.80
N TRP A 87 -11.79 15.70 8.53
CA TRP A 87 -13.00 16.50 8.47
C TRP A 87 -12.92 17.81 9.28
N ILE A 88 -11.89 18.00 10.11
CA ILE A 88 -11.68 19.22 10.90
C ILE A 88 -10.95 20.26 10.05
N LYS A 89 -11.67 21.30 9.61
CA LYS A 89 -11.10 22.38 8.77
C LYS A 89 -10.46 23.53 9.55
N ARG A 90 -10.66 23.59 10.87
CA ARG A 90 -10.17 24.68 11.73
C ARG A 90 -9.72 24.10 13.06
N LEU A 91 -8.42 24.19 13.33
CA LEU A 91 -7.80 23.62 14.54
C LEU A 91 -7.71 24.62 15.70
N ILE A 92 -7.67 25.91 15.37
CA ILE A 92 -7.49 27.01 16.31
C ILE A 92 -8.60 28.03 15.99
N PRO A 93 -9.24 28.65 17.01
CA PRO A 93 -10.34 29.60 16.82
C PRO A 93 -10.00 30.75 15.89
#